data_AF-A0A0M3HG00-F1
#
_entry.id   AF-A0A0M3HG00-F1
#
_cell.length_a   1.000
_cell.length_b   1.000
_cell.length_c   1.000
_cell.angle_alpha   90.00
_cell.angle_beta   90.00
_cell.angle_gamma   90.00
#
_symmetry.space_group_name_H-M   'P 1'
#
loop_
_entity.id
_entity.type
_entity.pdbx_description
1 polymer ?
#
loop_
_entity_poly.entity_id
_entity_poly.type
_entity_poly.pdbx_seq_one_letter_code
_entity_poly.pdbx_strand_id
1 'polypeptide(L)'
;MYPYSYVEFNETDVLQHCNLISDLEHFTPRFSDMRDIVFVAQMPHQRDGVNLEYSAWFQFLLGLLEVDIEYNSQFDLAESALIQLEIRLGYRTRSDAPNEWHELISTNTTRILECSPPQTVI
;
A
#
# COMPACT_ATOMS: atom_id res chain seq x y z
N MET A 1 14.05 16.93 -10.71
CA MET A 1 13.07 16.13 -11.45
C MET A 1 12.93 14.83 -10.69
N TYR A 2 11.88 14.69 -9.89
CA TYR A 2 11.65 13.48 -9.10
C TYR A 2 11.04 12.43 -10.04
N PRO A 3 11.71 11.30 -10.32
CA PRO A 3 11.09 10.25 -11.11
C PRO A 3 9.93 9.67 -10.27
N TYR A 4 8.71 9.76 -10.80
CA TYR A 4 7.59 8.96 -10.34
C TYR A 4 7.92 7.51 -10.72
N SER A 5 8.46 6.73 -9.78
CA SER A 5 8.60 5.29 -9.94
C SER A 5 7.28 4.65 -9.52
N TYR A 6 6.56 4.07 -10.48
CA TYR A 6 5.51 3.10 -10.17
C TYR A 6 6.14 1.96 -9.38
N VAL A 7 5.58 1.67 -8.19
CA VAL A 7 6.13 0.66 -7.29
C VAL A 7 5.51 -0.67 -7.67
N GLU A 8 6.28 -1.52 -8.37
CA GLU A 8 6.02 -2.95 -8.39
C GLU A 8 6.59 -3.55 -7.10
N PHE A 9 5.73 -4.19 -6.31
CA PHE A 9 6.09 -4.81 -5.03
C PHE A 9 6.99 -6.02 -5.28
N ASN A 10 8.30 -5.81 -5.41
CA ASN A 10 9.22 -6.92 -5.55
C ASN A 10 9.53 -7.54 -4.18
N GLU A 11 9.18 -8.82 -4.06
CA GLU A 11 9.20 -9.66 -2.87
C GLU A 11 10.62 -9.88 -2.33
N THR A 12 10.79 -9.90 -1.00
CA THR A 12 11.35 -11.09 -0.32
C THR A 12 11.52 -10.98 1.21
N ASP A 13 11.49 -9.81 1.84
CA ASP A 13 11.79 -9.76 3.30
C ASP A 13 10.60 -9.45 4.23
N VAL A 14 9.63 -8.63 3.81
CA VAL A 14 8.50 -8.26 4.69
C VAL A 14 7.40 -9.34 4.78
N LEU A 15 7.41 -10.32 3.87
CA LEU A 15 6.25 -11.18 3.63
C LEU A 15 6.39 -12.61 4.17
N GLN A 16 7.44 -12.95 4.91
CA GLN A 16 7.64 -14.32 5.43
C GLN A 16 6.47 -14.87 6.27
N HIS A 17 5.58 -14.00 6.76
CA HIS A 17 4.43 -14.38 7.58
C HIS A 17 3.08 -13.97 6.97
N CYS A 18 3.07 -13.50 5.72
CA CYS A 18 1.86 -13.08 5.03
C CYS A 18 1.46 -14.12 3.97
N ASN A 19 0.18 -14.45 3.89
CA ASN A 19 -0.36 -15.20 2.75
C ASN A 19 -0.61 -14.21 1.62
N LEU A 20 0.23 -14.26 0.59
CA LEU A 20 0.14 -13.33 -0.53
C LEU A 20 -1.10 -13.60 -1.39
N ILE A 21 -1.79 -12.51 -1.70
CA ILE A 21 -2.91 -12.49 -2.64
C ILE A 21 -2.36 -11.89 -3.92
N SER A 22 -2.14 -12.71 -4.95
CA SER A 22 -1.59 -12.27 -6.22
C SER A 22 -2.60 -11.48 -7.07
N ASP A 23 -3.89 -11.75 -6.86
CA ASP A 23 -4.99 -11.17 -7.62
C ASP A 23 -6.24 -11.09 -6.73
N LEU A 24 -6.91 -9.94 -6.76
CA LEU A 24 -8.12 -9.68 -6.00
C LEU A 24 -9.38 -10.20 -6.69
N GLU A 25 -9.39 -10.40 -8.02
CA GLU A 25 -10.58 -10.84 -8.77
C GLU A 25 -11.09 -12.20 -8.26
N HIS A 26 -10.18 -13.10 -7.90
CA HIS A 26 -10.47 -14.47 -7.48
C HIS A 26 -10.41 -14.66 -5.96
N PHE A 27 -10.19 -13.58 -5.19
CA PHE A 27 -10.06 -13.66 -3.74
C PHE A 27 -11.41 -13.50 -3.05
N THR A 28 -11.76 -14.44 -2.17
CA THR A 28 -12.97 -14.34 -1.33
C THR A 28 -12.57 -13.97 0.10
N PRO A 29 -12.89 -12.76 0.58
CA PRO A 29 -12.56 -12.35 1.94
C PRO A 29 -13.36 -13.17 2.97
N ARG A 30 -12.73 -13.45 4.11
CA ARG A 30 -13.34 -14.17 5.23
C ARG A 30 -14.29 -13.29 6.03
N PHE A 31 -14.08 -11.98 6.01
CA PHE A 31 -14.89 -11.01 6.73
C PHE A 31 -15.59 -10.07 5.76
N SER A 32 -16.83 -9.69 6.09
CA SER A 32 -17.63 -8.78 5.27
C SER A 32 -17.10 -7.35 5.20
N ASP A 33 -16.22 -6.98 6.13
CA ASP A 33 -15.55 -5.67 6.19
C ASP A 33 -14.12 -5.71 5.62
N MET A 34 -13.75 -6.81 4.95
CA MET A 34 -12.52 -6.94 4.17
C MET A 34 -11.21 -6.73 4.97
N ARG A 35 -11.26 -6.80 6.31
CA ARG A 35 -10.09 -6.57 7.19
C ARG A 35 -9.02 -7.65 7.13
N ASP A 36 -9.26 -8.74 6.41
CA ASP A 36 -8.26 -9.77 6.16
C ASP A 36 -7.36 -9.47 4.95
N ILE A 37 -7.61 -8.36 4.24
CA ILE A 37 -6.74 -7.85 3.18
C ILE A 37 -5.90 -6.71 3.75
N VAL A 38 -4.57 -6.82 3.63
CA VAL A 38 -3.62 -5.79 4.07
C VAL A 38 -2.67 -5.48 2.92
N PHE A 39 -2.64 -4.20 2.51
CA PHE A 39 -1.67 -3.71 1.55
C PHE A 39 -0.38 -3.35 2.27
N VAL A 40 0.74 -3.96 1.85
CA VAL A 40 2.03 -3.81 2.52
C VAL A 40 3.06 -3.24 1.55
N ALA A 41 3.68 -2.13 1.93
CA ALA A 41 4.77 -1.51 1.19
C ALA A 41 6.03 -1.45 2.05
N GLN A 42 7.15 -1.92 1.50
CA GLN A 42 8.46 -1.78 2.13
C GLN A 42 9.24 -0.65 1.47
N MET A 43 9.73 0.28 2.28
CA MET A 43 10.59 1.38 1.86
C MET A 43 11.86 1.40 2.71
N PRO A 44 13.05 1.65 2.11
CA PRO A 44 13.28 1.86 0.68
C PRO A 44 13.20 0.54 -0.11
N HIS A 45 12.89 0.66 -1.40
CA HIS A 45 12.79 -0.51 -2.29
C HIS A 45 14.16 -1.19 -2.47
N GLN A 46 14.15 -2.52 -2.56
CA GLN A 46 15.35 -3.26 -2.92
C GLN A 46 15.81 -2.89 -4.33
N ARG A 47 17.13 -2.77 -4.55
CA ARG A 47 17.68 -2.54 -5.88
C ARG A 47 18.82 -3.50 -6.12
N ASP A 48 18.83 -4.17 -7.27
CA ASP A 48 19.85 -5.14 -7.66
C ASP A 48 20.07 -6.25 -6.62
N GLY A 49 18.99 -6.69 -5.94
CA GLY A 49 19.04 -7.70 -4.88
C GLY A 49 19.61 -7.21 -3.55
N VAL A 50 19.80 -5.90 -3.39
CA VAL A 50 20.33 -5.28 -2.17
C VAL A 50 19.21 -4.56 -1.42
N ASN A 51 19.09 -4.87 -0.14
CA ASN A 51 18.30 -4.08 0.81
C ASN A 51 18.93 -2.71 0.99
N LEU A 52 18.24 -1.69 0.50
CA LEU A 52 18.62 -0.30 0.71
C LEU A 52 18.19 0.16 2.10
N GLU A 53 18.74 1.28 2.52
CA GLU A 53 18.38 1.93 3.76
C GLU A 53 18.29 3.44 3.57
N TYR A 54 17.45 4.09 4.38
CA TYR A 54 17.41 5.53 4.41
C TYR A 54 18.60 6.08 5.20
N SER A 55 19.29 7.04 4.60
CA SER A 55 20.28 7.84 5.31
C SER A 55 19.60 8.92 6.15
N ALA A 56 20.16 9.23 7.32
CA ALA A 56 19.73 10.36 8.16
C ALA A 56 19.83 11.73 7.45
N TRP A 57 20.52 11.81 6.30
CA TRP A 57 20.56 13.00 5.46
C TRP A 57 19.28 13.24 4.64
N PHE A 58 18.41 12.24 4.50
CA PHE A 58 17.07 12.43 3.96
C PHE A 58 16.19 13.03 5.04
N GLN A 59 15.91 14.33 4.92
CA GLN A 59 15.24 15.10 5.98
C GLN A 59 13.73 14.85 6.09
N PHE A 60 13.11 14.37 5.00
CA PHE A 60 11.68 14.06 4.99
C PHE A 60 11.39 12.91 4.03
N LEU A 61 10.32 12.17 4.33
CA LEU A 61 9.74 11.15 3.48
C LEU A 61 8.31 11.59 3.15
N LEU A 62 7.99 11.66 1.86
CA LEU A 62 6.63 11.94 1.39
C LEU A 62 6.06 10.66 0.77
N GLY A 63 4.93 10.22 1.29
CA GLY A 63 4.13 9.14 0.71
C GLY A 63 2.91 9.70 0.00
N LEU A 64 2.64 9.22 -1.21
CA LEU A 64 1.39 9.42 -1.93
C LEU A 64 0.77 8.05 -2.15
N LEU A 65 -0.52 7.92 -1.85
CA LEU A 65 -1.29 6.72 -2.15
C LEU A 65 -2.20 7.03 -3.35
N GLU A 66 -1.99 6.29 -4.42
CA GLU A 66 -2.88 6.23 -5.58
C GLU A 66 -3.67 4.93 -5.49
N VAL A 67 -4.99 5.01 -5.62
CA VAL A 67 -5.89 3.86 -5.47
C VAL A 67 -6.58 3.61 -6.79
N ASP A 68 -6.37 2.41 -7.33
CA ASP A 68 -7.07 1.95 -8.52
C ASP A 68 -8.34 1.20 -8.14
N ILE A 69 -9.44 1.53 -8.80
CA ILE A 69 -10.76 0.93 -8.56
C ILE A 69 -11.27 0.38 -9.88
N GLU A 70 -11.56 -0.91 -9.92
CA GLU A 70 -12.17 -1.54 -11.09
C GLU A 70 -13.63 -1.12 -11.24
N TYR A 71 -14.02 -0.77 -12.46
CA TYR A 71 -15.40 -0.41 -12.79
C TYR A 71 -16.26 -1.66 -12.95
N ASN A 72 -17.38 -1.72 -12.23
CA ASN A 72 -18.39 -2.76 -12.40
C ASN A 72 -19.78 -2.12 -12.55
N SER A 73 -20.49 -2.43 -13.63
CA SER A 73 -21.82 -1.85 -13.91
C SER A 73 -22.90 -2.23 -12.90
N GLN A 74 -22.66 -3.26 -12.08
CA GLN A 74 -23.54 -3.67 -10.98
C GLN A 74 -23.26 -2.89 -9.68
N PHE A 75 -22.13 -2.18 -9.60
CA PHE A 75 -21.71 -1.41 -8.43
C PHE A 75 -21.47 0.05 -8.81
N ASP A 76 -22.39 0.91 -8.40
CA ASP A 76 -22.23 2.36 -8.57
C ASP A 76 -21.50 2.95 -7.36
N LEU A 77 -20.40 3.66 -7.62
CA LEU A 77 -19.66 4.35 -6.58
C LEU A 77 -20.40 5.66 -6.26
N ALA A 78 -20.73 5.87 -4.99
CA ALA A 78 -21.35 7.14 -4.58
C ALA A 78 -20.44 8.33 -4.93
N GLU A 79 -21.02 9.45 -5.34
CA GLU A 79 -20.35 10.70 -5.78
C GLU A 79 -19.36 11.30 -4.75
N SER A 80 -19.37 10.80 -3.52
CA SER A 80 -18.40 11.15 -2.47
C SER A 80 -18.12 9.94 -1.57
N ALA A 81 -17.83 8.80 -2.19
CA ALA A 81 -17.45 7.59 -1.47
C ALA A 81 -16.28 7.88 -0.53
N LEU A 82 -16.43 7.49 0.74
CA LEU A 82 -15.40 7.66 1.75
C LEU A 82 -14.57 6.38 1.82
N ILE A 83 -13.26 6.51 1.67
CA ILE A 83 -12.32 5.45 2.01
C ILE A 83 -11.78 5.70 3.42
N GLN A 84 -11.84 4.67 4.25
CA GLN A 84 -11.25 4.65 5.57
C GLN A 84 -10.08 3.68 5.57
N LEU A 85 -8.91 4.17 5.96
CA LEU A 85 -7.68 3.39 5.98
C LEU A 85 -7.11 3.38 7.40
N GLU A 86 -6.88 2.19 7.94
CA GLU A 86 -6.02 1.99 9.09
C GLU A 86 -4.59 1.88 8.58
N ILE A 87 -3.77 2.89 8.87
CA ILE A 87 -2.39 3.00 8.41
C ILE A 87 -1.47 2.73 9.59
N ARG A 88 -0.56 1.77 9.42
CA ARG A 88 0.50 1.45 10.37
C ARG A 88 1.84 1.54 9.65
N LEU A 89 2.74 2.34 10.20
CA LEU A 89 4.10 2.47 9.71
C LEU A 89 5.05 1.92 10.77
N GLY A 90 5.86 0.96 10.35
CA GLY A 90 6.95 0.41 11.14
C GLY A 90 8.31 0.91 10.64
N TYR A 91 9.32 0.86 11.50
CA TYR A 91 10.71 1.07 11.14
C TYR A 91 11.59 -0.05 11.67
N ARG A 92 12.75 -0.22 11.03
CA ARG A 92 13.80 -1.14 11.44
C ARG A 92 15.15 -0.48 11.21
N THR A 93 16.07 -0.68 12.14
CA THR A 93 17.45 -0.19 12.10
C THR A 93 18.41 -1.34 11.77
N ARG A 94 19.68 -1.00 11.52
CA ARG A 94 20.72 -2.01 11.24
C ARG A 94 20.99 -2.96 12.41
N SER A 95 20.73 -2.51 13.64
CA SER A 95 20.96 -3.31 14.85
C SER A 95 19.82 -4.25 15.18
N ASP A 96 18.64 -4.02 14.61
CA ASP A 96 17.46 -4.86 14.84
C ASP A 96 17.58 -6.19 14.08
N ALA A 97 17.06 -7.26 14.67
CA ALA A 97 16.97 -8.55 13.98
C ALA A 97 16.08 -8.45 12.72
N PRO A 98 16.21 -9.37 11.73
CA PRO A 98 15.47 -9.27 10.46
C PRO A 98 13.95 -9.10 10.59
N ASN A 99 13.34 -9.67 11.65
CA ASN A 99 11.90 -9.64 11.90
C ASN A 99 11.50 -8.70 13.06
N GLU A 100 12.44 -7.87 13.53
CA GLU A 100 12.22 -6.95 14.65
C GLU A 100 11.81 -5.58 14.11
N TRP A 101 10.51 -5.44 13.82
CA TRP A 101 9.90 -4.19 13.41
C TRP A 101 9.35 -3.42 14.60
N HIS A 102 9.64 -2.12 14.66
CA HIS A 102 9.13 -1.22 15.68
C HIS A 102 8.02 -0.36 15.10
N GLU A 103 6.87 -0.26 15.79
CA GLU A 103 5.79 0.63 15.35
C GLU A 103 6.23 2.09 15.52
N LEU A 104 6.19 2.85 14.43
CA LEU A 104 6.46 4.30 14.43
C LEU A 104 5.17 5.08 14.66
N ILE A 105 4.12 4.73 13.92
CA ILE A 105 2.81 5.36 14.00
C ILE A 105 1.72 4.38 13.58
N SER A 106 0.57 4.48 14.27
CA SER A 106 -0.68 3.84 13.91
C SER A 106 -1.77 4.93 13.88
N THR A 107 -2.47 5.06 12.75
CA THR A 107 -3.44 6.14 12.56
C THR A 107 -4.55 5.72 11.60
N ASN A 108 -5.74 6.28 11.82
CA ASN A 108 -6.87 6.12 10.91
C ASN A 108 -7.01 7.37 10.07
N THR A 109 -7.11 7.21 8.75
CA THR A 109 -7.37 8.32 7.84
C THR A 109 -8.63 8.08 7.03
N THR A 110 -9.39 9.14 6.83
CA THR A 110 -10.56 9.14 5.97
C THR A 110 -10.29 10.08 4.80
N ARG A 111 -10.52 9.60 3.58
CA ARG A 111 -10.39 10.37 2.34
C ARG A 111 -11.66 10.23 1.52
N ILE A 112 -11.98 11.29 0.77
CA ILE A 112 -13.04 11.26 -0.23
C ILE A 112 -12.41 10.72 -1.52
N LEU A 113 -13.06 9.74 -2.13
CA LEU A 113 -12.69 9.22 -3.44
C LEU A 113 -13.35 10.11 -4.50
N GLU A 114 -12.52 10.86 -5.21
CA GLU A 114 -12.94 11.64 -6.37
C GLU A 114 -12.51 10.88 -7.64
N CYS A 115 -13.35 9.94 -8.06
CA CYS A 115 -13.11 9.10 -9.22
C CYS A 115 -14.13 9.43 -10.31
N SER A 116 -13.70 9.39 -11.57
CA SER A 116 -14.61 9.49 -12.72
C SER A 116 -14.37 8.30 -13.63
N PRO A 117 -15.43 7.58 -14.08
CA PRO A 117 -15.26 6.50 -15.03
C PRO A 117 -14.63 7.05 -16.32
N PRO A 118 -13.79 6.27 -17.02
CA PRO A 118 -13.21 6.69 -18.28
C PRO A 118 -14.32 7.05 -19.26
N GLN A 119 -14.22 8.23 -19.87
CA GLN A 119 -15.16 8.67 -20.90
C GLN A 119 -15.01 7.71 -22.09
N THR A 120 -16.04 6.91 -22.37
CA THR A 120 -16.11 6.13 -23.60
C THR A 120 -16.19 7.11 -24.77
N VAL A 121 -15.08 7.30 -25.47
CA VAL A 121 -15.07 8.00 -26.75
C VAL A 121 -15.83 7.12 -27.73
N ILE A 122 -17.05 7.55 -28.09
CA ILE A 122 -17.89 6.93 -29.13
C ILE A 122 -17.37 7.37 -30.50
#